data_AF-A0A4V2ZDF2-F1
#
_entry.id   AF-A0A4V2ZDF2-F1
#
_cell.length_a   1.000
_cell.length_b   1.000
_cell.length_c   1.000
_cell.angle_alpha   90.00
_cell.angle_beta   90.00
_cell.angle_gamma   90.00
#
_symmetry.space_group_name_H-M   'P 1'
#
loop_
_entity.id
_entity.type
_entity.pdbx_description
1 polymer ?
#
loop_
_entity_poly.entity_id
_entity_poly.type
_entity_poly.pdbx_seq_one_letter_code
_entity_poly.pdbx_strand_id
1 'polypeptide(L)'
;MTLLTLDSIAVPDLHPQAPLHTRKARLSDIDAIHELIGYWAARGLMLVRSKALLAETIRDFHLVIAEAYAGKPGGIAGVCGLHLLAPDLAEVRGLAIHPQMQGRGLGKQLVEACEREAREIDLPALFAWTYQQGFFEKCGFRRIEKTNLHPKVWSECQRCAFFENCNEIAMFKELS
;
A
#
# COMPACT_ATOMS: atom_id res chain seq x y z
N MET A 1 -15.73 18.34 -2.45
CA MET A 1 -14.36 17.81 -2.36
C MET A 1 -13.68 18.52 -1.21
N THR A 2 -13.65 17.90 -0.03
CA THR A 2 -12.85 18.40 1.08
C THR A 2 -11.39 18.11 0.72
N LEU A 3 -10.65 19.14 0.33
CA LEU A 3 -9.20 19.07 0.26
C LEU A 3 -8.73 18.71 1.68
N LEU A 4 -8.21 17.49 1.86
CA LEU A 4 -7.47 17.13 3.07
C LEU A 4 -6.29 18.09 3.14
N THR A 5 -6.39 19.13 3.96
CA THR A 5 -5.27 20.01 4.24
C THR A 5 -4.24 19.20 5.01
N LEU A 6 -2.95 19.38 4.71
CA LEU A 6 -1.85 18.66 5.36
C LEU A 6 -1.91 18.74 6.90
N ASP A 7 -2.56 19.79 7.43
CA ASP A 7 -2.73 20.07 8.85
C ASP A 7 -3.77 19.18 9.57
N SER A 8 -4.59 18.40 8.85
CA SER A 8 -5.58 17.49 9.48
C SER A 8 -5.14 16.03 9.56
N ILE A 9 -3.96 15.68 9.02
CA ILE A 9 -3.49 14.29 8.98
C ILE A 9 -2.67 13.97 10.24
N ALA A 10 -3.24 13.16 11.12
CA ALA A 10 -2.64 12.80 12.41
C ALA A 10 -1.98 11.41 12.35
N VAL A 11 -0.73 11.36 11.90
CA VAL A 11 0.11 10.16 12.11
C VAL A 11 0.78 10.24 13.50
N PRO A 12 0.70 9.19 14.33
CA PRO A 12 1.25 9.22 15.69
C PRO A 12 2.79 9.32 15.68
N ASP A 13 3.36 10.02 16.65
CA ASP A 13 4.82 10.12 16.81
C ASP A 13 5.40 8.81 17.37
N LEU A 14 5.74 7.88 16.48
CA LEU A 14 6.23 6.54 16.84
C LEU A 14 7.73 6.56 17.15
N HIS A 15 8.15 5.82 18.19
CA HIS A 15 9.57 5.68 18.48
C HIS A 15 10.30 4.85 17.40
N PRO A 16 11.41 5.30 16.79
CA PRO A 16 12.11 4.57 15.71
C PRO A 16 12.63 3.18 16.09
N GLN A 17 12.74 2.89 17.39
CA GLN A 17 13.17 1.59 17.92
C GLN A 17 12.03 0.81 18.59
N ALA A 18 10.78 1.25 18.45
CA ALA A 18 9.64 0.53 18.99
C ALA A 18 9.65 -0.94 18.50
N PRO A 19 9.36 -1.92 19.38
CA PRO A 19 9.10 -3.29 18.97
C PRO A 19 8.03 -3.35 17.89
N LEU A 20 8.23 -4.21 16.89
CA LEU A 20 7.35 -4.33 15.74
C LEU A 20 6.77 -5.74 15.66
N HIS A 21 5.49 -5.83 15.29
CA HIS A 21 4.86 -7.09 14.91
C HIS A 21 3.98 -6.89 13.66
N THR A 22 3.70 -7.98 12.94
CA THR A 22 2.86 -7.97 11.74
C THR A 22 1.52 -8.65 11.96
N ARG A 23 0.46 -8.13 11.36
CA ARG A 23 -0.88 -8.76 11.35
C ARG A 23 -1.73 -8.28 10.17
N LYS A 24 -2.82 -8.99 9.87
CA LYS A 24 -3.88 -8.47 8.98
C LYS A 24 -4.61 -7.29 9.63
N ALA A 25 -5.13 -6.40 8.79
CA ALA A 25 -5.96 -5.29 9.20
C ALA A 25 -7.34 -5.74 9.70
N ARG A 26 -7.95 -4.91 10.54
CA ARG A 26 -9.29 -5.05 11.12
C ARG A 26 -10.07 -3.77 10.84
N LEU A 27 -11.41 -3.81 10.95
CA LEU A 27 -12.24 -2.62 10.75
C LEU A 27 -11.85 -1.44 11.66
N SER A 28 -11.36 -1.73 12.87
CA SER A 28 -10.85 -0.72 13.80
C SER A 28 -9.60 0.03 13.30
N ASP A 29 -8.92 -0.47 12.27
CA ASP A 29 -7.71 0.14 11.70
C ASP A 29 -8.01 1.13 10.57
N ILE A 30 -9.27 1.21 10.09
CA ILE A 30 -9.64 2.00 8.91
C ILE A 30 -9.17 3.44 9.02
N ASP A 31 -9.39 4.08 10.16
CA ASP A 31 -9.00 5.47 10.36
C ASP A 31 -7.47 5.62 10.30
N ALA A 32 -6.73 4.79 11.02
CA ALA A 32 -5.27 4.85 11.03
C ALA A 32 -4.65 4.55 9.64
N ILE A 33 -5.22 3.60 8.89
CA ILE A 33 -4.81 3.32 7.50
C ILE A 33 -5.12 4.51 6.59
N HIS A 34 -6.32 5.08 6.72
CA HIS A 34 -6.74 6.26 5.95
C HIS A 34 -5.78 7.44 6.17
N GLU A 35 -5.43 7.72 7.43
CA GLU A 35 -4.51 8.81 7.79
C GLU A 35 -3.09 8.56 7.25
N LEU A 36 -2.55 7.34 7.40
CA LEU A 36 -1.21 7.04 6.92
C LEU A 36 -1.11 7.11 5.38
N ILE A 37 -2.13 6.62 4.66
CA ILE A 37 -2.20 6.79 3.21
C ILE A 37 -2.38 8.27 2.85
N GLY A 38 -3.25 8.98 3.58
CA GLY A 38 -3.48 10.41 3.42
C GLY A 38 -2.20 11.23 3.56
N TYR A 39 -1.34 10.89 4.51
CA TYR A 39 -0.04 11.55 4.76
C TYR A 39 0.83 11.59 3.49
N TRP A 40 0.93 10.46 2.78
CA TRP A 40 1.71 10.35 1.56
C TRP A 40 0.97 10.90 0.35
N ALA A 41 -0.35 10.75 0.30
CA ALA A 41 -1.17 11.28 -0.78
C ALA A 41 -1.18 12.81 -0.83
N ALA A 42 -1.23 13.48 0.32
CA ALA A 42 -1.12 14.93 0.43
C ALA A 42 0.26 15.47 0.00
N ARG A 43 1.26 14.59 -0.13
CA ARG A 43 2.60 14.87 -0.67
C ARG A 43 2.74 14.47 -2.15
N GLY A 44 1.66 14.05 -2.80
CA GLY A 44 1.64 13.63 -4.19
C GLY A 44 2.33 12.29 -4.46
N LEU A 45 2.57 11.47 -3.42
CA LEU A 45 3.31 10.22 -3.54
C LEU A 45 2.42 8.97 -3.69
N MET A 46 1.11 9.10 -3.54
CA MET A 46 0.12 8.05 -3.83
C MET A 46 -1.31 8.62 -3.88
N LEU A 47 -2.29 7.79 -4.21
CA LEU A 47 -3.72 8.15 -4.19
C LEU A 47 -4.35 7.96 -2.81
N VAL A 48 -5.23 8.89 -2.42
CA VAL A 48 -6.11 8.76 -1.24
C VAL A 48 -7.08 7.60 -1.44
N ARG A 49 -7.41 6.89 -0.35
CA ARG A 49 -8.48 5.87 -0.34
C ARG A 49 -9.59 6.32 0.59
N SER A 50 -10.85 6.26 0.14
CA SER A 50 -11.97 6.58 1.01
C SER A 50 -12.13 5.55 2.12
N LYS A 51 -12.68 5.96 3.27
CA LYS A 51 -12.96 5.02 4.38
C LYS A 51 -13.95 3.93 3.97
N ALA A 52 -14.91 4.23 3.09
CA ALA A 52 -15.85 3.25 2.54
C ALA A 52 -15.12 2.16 1.74
N LEU A 53 -14.22 2.55 0.83
CA LEU A 53 -13.41 1.59 0.07
C LEU A 53 -12.51 0.77 1.00
N LEU A 54 -11.89 1.39 2.00
CA LEU A 54 -11.09 0.67 3.00
C LEU A 54 -11.93 -0.33 3.79
N ALA A 55 -13.19 -0.03 4.12
CA ALA A 55 -14.09 -0.97 4.79
C ALA A 55 -14.43 -2.17 3.90
N GLU A 56 -14.72 -1.93 2.62
CA GLU A 56 -15.01 -2.98 1.63
C GLU A 56 -13.81 -3.91 1.40
N THR A 57 -12.59 -3.35 1.47
CA THR A 57 -11.34 -4.01 1.09
C THR A 57 -10.42 -4.27 2.28
N ILE A 58 -10.94 -4.20 3.53
CA ILE A 58 -10.11 -4.24 4.74
C ILE A 58 -9.27 -5.53 4.82
N ARG A 59 -9.79 -6.63 4.28
CA ARG A 59 -9.11 -7.93 4.25
C ARG A 59 -7.90 -7.96 3.33
N ASP A 60 -7.76 -7.02 2.39
CA ASP A 60 -6.59 -6.93 1.51
C ASP A 60 -5.32 -6.58 2.31
N PHE A 61 -5.46 -5.87 3.43
CA PHE A 61 -4.34 -5.15 4.06
C PHE A 61 -3.59 -5.96 5.11
N HIS A 62 -2.26 -5.98 4.96
CA HIS A 62 -1.26 -6.35 5.97
C HIS A 62 -0.74 -5.08 6.65
N LEU A 63 -0.48 -5.19 7.96
CA LEU A 63 0.03 -4.10 8.79
C LEU A 63 1.32 -4.51 9.49
N VAL A 64 2.22 -3.55 9.63
CA VAL A 64 3.27 -3.54 10.65
C VAL A 64 2.80 -2.60 11.76
N ILE A 65 2.77 -3.10 12.99
CA ILE A 65 2.37 -2.35 14.18
C ILE A 65 3.61 -2.09 15.02
N ALA A 66 3.79 -0.83 15.44
CA ALA A 66 4.72 -0.44 16.47
C ALA A 66 4.02 -0.43 17.83
N GLU A 67 4.66 -1.02 18.83
CA GLU A 67 4.22 -0.94 20.21
C GLU A 67 4.57 0.42 20.83
N ALA A 68 3.85 0.80 21.89
CA ALA A 68 4.23 1.96 22.67
C ALA A 68 5.60 1.72 23.32
N TYR A 69 6.52 2.67 23.18
CA TYR A 69 7.91 2.48 23.60
C TYR A 69 8.55 3.81 23.97
N ALA A 70 9.37 3.81 25.03
CA ALA A 70 10.10 4.99 25.50
C ALA A 70 9.24 6.26 25.63
N GLY A 71 8.02 6.11 26.17
CA GLY A 71 7.08 7.23 26.35
C GLY A 71 6.39 7.73 25.08
N LYS A 72 6.62 7.09 23.93
CA LYS A 72 5.91 7.36 22.67
C LYS A 72 4.73 6.39 22.47
N PRO A 73 3.64 6.83 21.81
CA PRO A 73 2.52 5.96 21.49
C PRO A 73 2.90 4.84 20.52
N GLY A 74 2.10 3.77 20.51
CA GLY A 74 2.11 2.77 19.45
C GLY A 74 1.23 3.17 18.26
N GLY A 75 1.26 2.38 17.18
CA GLY A 75 0.43 2.65 16.01
C GLY A 75 0.88 1.87 14.77
N ILE A 76 0.27 2.19 13.62
CA ILE A 76 0.62 1.55 12.35
C ILE A 76 1.96 2.12 11.85
N ALA A 77 2.99 1.28 11.85
CA ALA A 77 4.31 1.58 11.29
C ALA A 77 4.36 1.36 9.77
N GLY A 78 3.44 0.56 9.22
CA GLY A 78 3.29 0.39 7.78
C GLY A 78 2.05 -0.41 7.40
N VAL A 79 1.60 -0.22 6.16
CA VAL A 79 0.44 -0.90 5.57
C VAL A 79 0.74 -1.25 4.12
N CYS A 80 0.21 -2.39 3.65
CA CYS A 80 0.21 -2.78 2.24
C CYS A 80 -0.97 -3.71 1.95
N GLY A 81 -1.66 -3.53 0.83
CA GLY A 81 -2.80 -4.33 0.42
C GLY A 81 -2.49 -5.25 -0.76
N LEU A 82 -3.04 -6.46 -0.74
CA LEU A 82 -3.13 -7.35 -1.90
C LEU A 82 -4.58 -7.36 -2.39
N HIS A 83 -4.83 -6.79 -3.57
CA HIS A 83 -6.18 -6.70 -4.13
C HIS A 83 -6.34 -7.58 -5.36
N LEU A 84 -7.23 -8.56 -5.27
CA LEU A 84 -7.52 -9.45 -6.39
C LEU A 84 -8.27 -8.66 -7.49
N LEU A 85 -7.64 -8.53 -8.65
CA LEU A 85 -8.24 -7.85 -9.81
C LEU A 85 -8.95 -8.87 -10.70
N ALA A 86 -8.25 -9.95 -11.02
CA ALA A 86 -8.69 -11.01 -11.93
C ALA A 86 -8.23 -12.38 -11.39
N PRO A 87 -8.74 -13.50 -11.92
CA PRO A 87 -8.33 -14.84 -11.50
C PRO A 87 -6.82 -15.10 -11.60
N ASP A 88 -6.13 -14.35 -12.45
CA ASP A 88 -4.70 -14.48 -12.75
C ASP A 88 -3.85 -13.28 -12.27
N LEU A 89 -4.46 -12.28 -11.63
CA LEU A 89 -3.77 -11.01 -11.31
C LEU A 89 -4.29 -10.34 -10.04
N ALA A 90 -3.34 -9.90 -9.20
CA ALA A 90 -3.62 -9.02 -8.07
C ALA A 90 -2.70 -7.78 -8.08
N GLU A 91 -3.21 -6.71 -7.50
CA GLU A 91 -2.47 -5.48 -7.29
C GLU A 91 -1.88 -5.43 -5.87
N VAL A 92 -0.57 -5.18 -5.77
CA VAL A 92 0.08 -4.73 -4.54
C VAL A 92 -0.11 -3.23 -4.45
N ARG A 93 -0.96 -2.78 -3.53
CA ARG A 93 -1.46 -1.41 -3.49
C ARG A 93 -1.46 -0.82 -2.09
N GLY A 94 -1.55 0.51 -2.01
CA GLY A 94 -1.67 1.21 -0.74
C GLY A 94 -0.47 1.02 0.19
N LEU A 95 0.71 0.71 -0.38
CA LEU A 95 1.94 0.58 0.39
C LEU A 95 2.34 1.94 0.97
N ALA A 96 2.32 2.05 2.28
CA ALA A 96 2.72 3.25 3.01
C ALA A 96 3.48 2.87 4.28
N ILE A 97 4.63 3.50 4.51
CA ILE A 97 5.44 3.32 5.71
C ILE A 97 5.42 4.61 6.52
N HIS A 98 5.30 4.48 7.84
CA HIS A 98 5.35 5.61 8.75
C HIS A 98 6.66 6.40 8.55
N PRO A 99 6.64 7.75 8.52
CA PRO A 99 7.82 8.56 8.18
C PRO A 99 9.05 8.26 9.04
N GLN A 100 8.86 8.06 10.35
CA GLN A 100 9.94 7.72 11.29
C GLN A 100 10.42 6.27 11.22
N MET A 101 9.75 5.43 10.43
CA MET A 101 10.01 3.99 10.32
C MET A 101 10.59 3.58 8.95
N GLN A 102 10.85 4.56 8.06
CA GLN A 102 11.43 4.31 6.75
C GLN A 102 12.89 3.82 6.82
N GLY A 103 13.38 3.21 5.74
CA GLY A 103 14.77 2.73 5.66
C GLY A 103 15.06 1.44 6.45
N ARG A 104 14.05 0.85 7.10
CA ARG A 104 14.19 -0.33 7.97
C ARG A 104 13.74 -1.65 7.33
N GLY A 105 13.52 -1.67 6.02
CA GLY A 105 13.07 -2.88 5.29
C GLY A 105 11.56 -3.21 5.42
N LEU A 106 10.79 -2.42 6.19
CA LEU A 106 9.36 -2.70 6.45
C LEU A 106 8.49 -2.76 5.19
N GLY A 107 8.79 -1.90 4.20
CA GLY A 107 8.07 -1.93 2.92
C GLY A 107 8.26 -3.26 2.18
N LYS A 108 9.50 -3.76 2.15
CA LYS A 108 9.81 -5.05 1.53
C LYS A 108 9.12 -6.19 2.29
N GLN A 109 9.18 -6.18 3.62
CA GLN A 109 8.49 -7.16 4.47
C GLN A 109 6.99 -7.24 4.20
N LEU A 110 6.34 -6.09 3.98
CA LEU A 110 4.92 -6.00 3.65
C LEU A 110 4.60 -6.52 2.25
N VAL A 111 5.40 -6.16 1.25
CA VAL A 111 5.26 -6.68 -0.12
C VAL A 111 5.44 -8.20 -0.15
N GLU A 112 6.41 -8.73 0.60
CA GLU A 112 6.62 -10.17 0.75
C GLU A 112 5.44 -10.85 1.45
N ALA A 113 4.75 -10.18 2.38
CA ALA A 113 3.53 -10.71 2.98
C ALA A 113 2.38 -10.80 1.98
N CYS A 114 2.19 -9.78 1.13
CA CYS A 114 1.25 -9.83 0.03
C CYS A 114 1.61 -10.93 -0.98
N GLU A 115 2.89 -11.10 -1.30
CA GLU A 115 3.33 -12.17 -2.21
C GLU A 115 3.09 -13.57 -1.63
N ARG A 116 3.37 -13.78 -0.33
CA ARG A 116 3.06 -15.06 0.31
C ARG A 116 1.56 -15.38 0.24
N GLU A 117 0.70 -14.42 0.57
CA GLU A 117 -0.75 -14.60 0.48
C GLU A 117 -1.20 -14.90 -0.96
N ALA A 118 -0.62 -14.22 -1.95
CA ALA A 118 -0.89 -14.48 -3.36
C ALA A 118 -0.49 -15.91 -3.79
N ARG A 119 0.66 -16.40 -3.32
CA ARG A 119 1.12 -17.76 -3.59
C ARG A 119 0.28 -18.82 -2.90
N GLU A 120 -0.20 -18.55 -1.68
CA GLU A 120 -1.09 -19.47 -0.94
C GLU A 120 -2.43 -19.72 -1.64
N ILE A 121 -2.85 -18.81 -2.54
CA ILE A 121 -4.07 -18.92 -3.33
C ILE A 121 -3.81 -19.22 -4.82
N ASP A 122 -2.60 -19.70 -5.15
CA ASP A 122 -2.19 -20.07 -6.51
C ASP A 122 -2.28 -18.93 -7.54
N LEU A 123 -2.09 -17.69 -7.11
CA LEU A 123 -2.14 -16.54 -7.99
C LEU A 123 -0.89 -16.50 -8.92
N PRO A 124 -1.06 -16.39 -10.25
CA PRO A 124 0.06 -16.38 -11.20
C PRO A 124 0.93 -15.11 -11.19
N ALA A 125 0.37 -13.94 -10.86
CA ALA A 125 1.09 -12.69 -11.03
C ALA A 125 0.64 -11.56 -10.10
N LEU A 126 1.59 -10.66 -9.83
CA LEU A 126 1.38 -9.40 -9.11
C LEU A 126 1.65 -8.21 -10.01
N PHE A 127 0.91 -7.15 -9.74
CA PHE A 127 1.00 -5.86 -10.40
C PHE A 127 1.11 -4.73 -9.36
N ALA A 128 1.75 -3.61 -9.70
CA ALA A 128 1.72 -2.40 -8.89
C ALA A 128 1.84 -1.14 -9.76
N TRP A 129 1.03 -0.13 -9.45
CA TRP A 129 1.27 1.26 -9.83
C TRP A 129 2.19 1.93 -8.81
N THR A 130 3.23 2.62 -9.28
CA THR A 130 4.17 3.27 -8.34
C THR A 130 4.92 4.45 -8.94
N TYR A 131 5.36 5.37 -8.07
CA TYR A 131 6.44 6.33 -8.37
C TYR A 131 7.81 5.80 -7.94
N GLN A 132 7.86 4.70 -7.19
CA GLN A 132 9.07 4.17 -6.53
C GLN A 132 9.59 2.93 -7.26
N GLN A 133 9.92 3.05 -8.55
CA GLN A 133 10.37 1.93 -9.40
C GLN A 133 11.51 1.14 -8.74
N GLY A 134 12.59 1.80 -8.31
CA GLY A 134 13.75 1.14 -7.71
C GLY A 134 13.45 0.40 -6.40
N PHE A 135 12.37 0.73 -5.70
CA PHE A 135 11.91 -0.05 -4.53
C PHE A 135 11.25 -1.37 -4.99
N PHE A 136 10.35 -1.31 -5.97
CA PHE A 136 9.66 -2.50 -6.48
C PHE A 136 10.61 -3.45 -7.23
N GLU A 137 11.63 -2.92 -7.92
CA GLU A 137 12.71 -3.73 -8.51
C GLU A 137 13.45 -4.56 -7.45
N LYS A 138 13.74 -3.97 -6.27
CA LYS A 138 14.34 -4.70 -5.13
C LYS A 138 13.40 -5.75 -4.52
N CYS A 139 12.10 -5.67 -4.81
CA CYS A 139 11.10 -6.67 -4.46
C CYS A 139 10.91 -7.73 -5.57
N GLY A 140 11.67 -7.66 -6.67
CA GLY A 140 11.62 -8.60 -7.78
C GLY A 140 10.57 -8.30 -8.84
N PHE A 141 10.00 -7.08 -8.84
CA PHE A 141 9.15 -6.63 -9.93
C PHE A 141 10.00 -6.11 -11.09
N ARG A 142 9.51 -6.26 -12.32
CA ARG A 142 10.05 -5.63 -13.52
C ARG A 142 9.09 -4.55 -14.01
N ARG A 143 9.63 -3.46 -14.55
CA ARG A 143 8.82 -2.47 -15.27
C ARG A 143 8.22 -3.09 -16.53
N ILE A 144 6.97 -2.76 -16.81
CA ILE A 144 6.29 -3.10 -18.07
C ILE A 144 5.73 -1.84 -18.73
N GLU A 145 5.48 -1.91 -20.04
CA GLU A 145 4.72 -0.87 -20.74
C GLU A 145 3.24 -0.92 -20.34
N LYS A 146 2.62 0.25 -20.18
CA LYS A 146 1.21 0.34 -19.77
C LYS A 146 0.29 -0.41 -20.73
N THR A 147 0.61 -0.42 -22.03
CA THR A 147 -0.15 -1.14 -23.06
C THR A 147 -0.22 -2.65 -22.84
N ASN A 148 0.68 -3.22 -22.03
CA ASN A 148 0.72 -4.65 -21.72
C ASN A 148 -0.08 -5.01 -20.47
N LEU A 149 -0.81 -4.07 -19.89
CA LEU A 149 -1.61 -4.30 -18.69
C LEU A 149 -2.87 -5.10 -18.98
N HIS A 150 -3.23 -5.95 -18.01
CA HIS A 150 -4.46 -6.71 -18.03
C HIS A 150 -5.68 -5.76 -18.17
N PRO A 151 -6.68 -6.07 -19.02
CA PRO A 151 -7.84 -5.21 -19.28
C PRO A 151 -8.58 -4.75 -18.02
N LYS A 152 -8.60 -5.61 -16.98
CA LYS A 152 -9.19 -5.28 -15.68
C LYS A 152 -8.53 -4.08 -15.01
N VAL A 153 -7.22 -3.91 -15.12
CA VAL A 153 -6.50 -2.75 -14.56
C VAL A 153 -7.06 -1.45 -15.16
N TRP A 154 -7.26 -1.43 -16.48
CA TRP A 154 -7.83 -0.28 -17.18
C TRP A 154 -9.25 0.06 -16.72
N SER A 155 -10.06 -0.94 -16.38
CA SER A 155 -11.43 -0.71 -15.87
C SER A 155 -11.43 0.03 -14.52
N GLU A 156 -10.43 -0.22 -13.66
CA GLU A 156 -10.27 0.48 -12.39
C GLU A 156 -9.72 1.90 -12.62
N CYS A 157 -8.79 2.06 -13.56
CA CYS A 157 -8.17 3.35 -13.88
C CYS A 157 -9.18 4.38 -14.44
N GLN A 158 -10.24 3.95 -15.14
CA GLN A 158 -11.23 4.87 -15.72
C GLN A 158 -11.96 5.75 -14.68
N ARG A 159 -11.99 5.34 -13.41
CA ARG A 159 -12.60 6.11 -12.32
C ARG A 159 -11.60 7.01 -11.60
N CYS A 160 -10.33 6.97 -12.00
CA CYS A 160 -9.26 7.73 -11.38
C CYS A 160 -9.22 9.17 -11.89
N ALA A 161 -9.13 10.14 -10.98
CA ALA A 161 -9.00 11.55 -11.32
C ALA A 161 -7.72 11.88 -12.12
N PHE A 162 -6.74 10.98 -12.10
CA PHE A 162 -5.47 11.13 -12.82
C PHE A 162 -5.40 10.30 -14.10
N PHE A 163 -6.50 9.66 -14.55
CA PHE A 163 -6.48 8.73 -15.68
C PHE A 163 -5.74 9.27 -16.92
N GLU A 164 -6.09 10.48 -17.35
CA GLU A 164 -5.52 11.09 -18.57
C GLU A 164 -4.05 11.52 -18.41
N ASN A 165 -3.60 11.76 -17.18
CA ASN A 165 -2.26 12.29 -16.88
C ASN A 165 -1.53 11.43 -15.84
N CYS A 166 -1.78 10.12 -15.87
CA CYS A 166 -1.21 9.21 -14.88
C CYS A 166 0.28 9.03 -15.15
N ASN A 167 1.10 9.48 -14.20
CA ASN A 167 2.56 9.38 -14.25
C ASN A 167 3.12 8.20 -13.45
N GLU A 168 2.25 7.33 -12.92
CA GLU A 168 2.70 6.11 -12.24
C GLU A 168 3.30 5.12 -13.24
N ILE A 169 4.27 4.36 -12.75
CA ILE A 169 5.02 3.32 -13.47
C ILE A 169 4.33 1.99 -13.20
N ALA A 170 4.11 1.22 -14.26
CA ALA A 170 3.56 -0.14 -14.18
C ALA A 170 4.68 -1.13 -13.84
N MET A 171 4.55 -1.80 -12.71
CA MET A 171 5.47 -2.83 -12.24
C MET A 171 4.75 -4.18 -12.21
N PHE A 172 5.43 -5.24 -12.63
CA PHE A 172 4.86 -6.59 -12.75
C PHE A 172 5.81 -7.65 -12.20
N LYS A 173 5.27 -8.70 -11.58
CA LYS A 173 6.04 -9.84 -11.08
C LYS A 173 5.26 -11.13 -11.33
N GLU A 174 5.92 -12.07 -11.98
CA GLU A 174 5.39 -13.44 -12.15
C GLU A 174 5.67 -14.24 -10.87
N LEU A 175 4.66 -14.97 -10.43
CA LEU A 175 4.73 -15.89 -9.30
C LEU A 175 4.82 -17.30 -9.88
N SER A 176 6.06 -17.79 -9.99
CA SER A 176 6.35 -19.19 -10.39
C SER A 176 6.11 -20.17 -9.26
#